data_AF-A0A124G415-F1
#
_entry.id   AF-A0A124G415-F1
#
_cell.length_a   1.000
_cell.length_b   1.000
_cell.length_c   1.000
_cell.angle_alpha   90.00
_cell.angle_beta   90.00
_cell.angle_gamma   90.00
#
_symmetry.space_group_name_H-M   'P 1'
#
loop_
_entity.id
_entity.type
_entity.pdbx_description
1 polymer ?
#
loop_
_entity_poly.entity_id
_entity_poly.type
_entity_poly.pdbx_seq_one_letter_code
_entity_poly.pdbx_strand_id
1 'polypeptide(L)' 'MSALEELITKAKALQAEGHTPGQISDELGLSMETVTWLLTQQKGMEAPKDVHIDWTAIGSHGILLGDMA' A
#
# COMPACT_ATOMS: atom_id res chain seq x y z
N MET A 1 3.54 13.03 -14.71
CA MET A 1 4.33 11.95 -14.07
C MET A 1 3.37 10.85 -13.66
N SER A 2 3.80 9.59 -13.58
CA SER A 2 2.91 8.52 -13.09
C SER A 2 2.83 8.61 -11.56
N ALA A 3 1.69 8.20 -10.98
CA ALA A 3 1.47 8.25 -9.54
C ALA A 3 2.53 7.49 -8.73
N LEU A 4 3.09 6.41 -9.30
CA LEU A 4 4.18 5.66 -8.69
C LEU A 4 5.48 6.48 -8.56
N GLU A 5 5.87 7.20 -9.60
CA GLU A 5 7.09 8.03 -9.57
C GLU A 5 6.98 9.16 -8.54
N GLU A 6 5.78 9.69 -8.34
CA GLU A 6 5.50 10.68 -7.30
C GLU A 6 5.66 10.09 -5.89
N LEU A 7 5.18 8.86 -5.66
CA LEU A 7 5.38 8.15 -4.39
C LEU A 7 6.85 7.85 -4.12
N ILE A 8 7.59 7.37 -5.12
CA ILE A 8 9.05 7.13 -5.00
C ILE A 8 9.77 8.43 -4.63
N THR A 9 9.41 9.54 -5.30
CA THR A 9 10.04 10.85 -5.07
C THR A 9 9.75 11.36 -3.66
N LYS A 10 8.50 11.27 -3.20
CA LYS A 10 8.11 11.67 -1.84
C LYS A 10 8.78 10.82 -0.76
N ALA A 11 8.78 9.50 -0.91
CA ALA A 11 9.42 8.59 0.05
C ALA A 11 10.92 8.88 0.19
N LYS A 12 11.63 9.12 -0.93
CA LYS A 12 13.05 9.46 -0.93
C LYS A 12 13.34 10.84 -0.32
N ALA A 13 12.46 11.82 -0.54
CA ALA A 13 12.59 13.14 0.08
C ALA A 13 12.48 13.04 1.61
N LEU A 14 11.45 12.35 2.13
CA LEU A 14 11.27 12.14 3.57
C LEU A 14 12.44 11.37 4.19
N GLN A 15 12.97 10.35 3.49
CA GLN A 15 14.16 9.64 3.95
C GLN A 15 15.39 10.55 4.01
N ALA A 16 15.58 11.44 3.03
CA ALA A 16 16.67 12.40 3.01
C ALA A 16 16.56 13.45 4.15
N GLU A 17 15.34 13.73 4.60
CA GLU A 17 15.05 14.56 5.78
C GLU A 17 15.29 13.83 7.12
N GLY A 18 15.62 12.53 7.08
CA GLY A 18 15.96 11.73 8.25
C GLY A 18 14.79 10.92 8.84
N HIS A 19 13.66 10.83 8.15
CA HIS A 19 12.54 10.02 8.60
C HIS A 19 12.89 8.52 8.53
N THR A 20 12.48 7.79 9.57
CA THR A 20 12.57 6.32 9.57
C THR A 20 11.50 5.72 8.64
N PRO A 21 11.69 4.49 8.13
CA PRO A 21 10.69 3.84 7.27
C PRO A 21 9.28 3.75 7.90
N GLY A 22 9.18 3.61 9.23
CA GLY A 22 7.91 3.62 9.94
C GLY A 22 7.20 4.98 9.88
N GLN A 23 7.93 6.08 10.12
CA GLN A 23 7.36 7.44 10.02
C GLN A 23 6.92 7.77 8.59
N ILE A 24 7.67 7.31 7.59
CA ILE A 24 7.29 7.46 6.18
C ILE A 24 6.03 6.63 5.86
N SER A 25 5.90 5.45 6.47
CA SER A 25 4.70 4.61 6.40
C SER A 25 3.47 5.36 6.89
N ASP A 26 3.59 5.98 8.07
CA ASP A 26 2.51 6.77 8.67
C ASP A 26 2.16 8.00 7.83
N GLU A 27 3.15 8.74 7.33
CA GLU A 27 2.95 9.96 6.52
C GLU A 27 2.31 9.67 5.15
N LEU A 28 2.73 8.58 4.48
CA LEU A 28 2.20 8.22 3.17
C LEU A 28 0.92 7.37 3.24
N GLY A 29 0.52 6.92 4.43
CA GLY A 29 -0.61 6.00 4.59
C GLY A 29 -0.40 4.64 3.91
N LEU A 30 0.86 4.20 3.82
CA LEU A 30 1.26 2.95 3.17
C LEU A 30 1.71 1.93 4.22
N SER A 31 1.86 0.66 3.84
CA SER A 31 2.52 -0.32 4.71
C SER A 31 4.04 -0.12 4.73
N MET A 32 4.68 -0.55 5.82
CA MET A 32 6.13 -0.48 5.97
C MET A 32 6.85 -1.30 4.88
N GLU A 33 6.26 -2.41 4.45
CA GLU A 33 6.77 -3.23 3.34
C GLU A 33 6.74 -2.45 2.01
N THR A 34 5.66 -1.71 1.76
CA THR A 34 5.51 -0.89 0.55
C THR A 34 6.53 0.25 0.54
N VAL A 35 6.70 0.93 1.68
CA VAL A 35 7.72 1.99 1.82
C VAL A 35 9.12 1.43 1.64
N THR A 36 9.40 0.26 2.23
CA THR A 36 10.69 -0.42 2.06
C THR A 36 10.95 -0.72 0.58
N TRP A 37 9.94 -1.20 -0.15
CA TRP A 37 10.03 -1.42 -1.58
C TRP A 37 10.26 -0.11 -2.36
N LEU A 38 9.52 0.97 -2.06
CA LEU A 38 9.71 2.30 -2.70
C LEU A 38 11.13 2.85 -2.53
N LEU A 39 11.74 2.62 -1.37
CA LEU A 39 13.08 3.10 -1.04
C LEU A 39 14.19 2.23 -1.64
N THR A 40 13.96 0.92 -1.77
CA THR A 40 15.00 -0.05 -2.17
C THR A 40 14.89 -0.54 -3.63
N GLN A 41 13.79 -0.25 -4.32
CA GLN A 41 13.61 -0.67 -5.71
C GLN A 41 14.72 -0.12 -6.64
N GLN A 42 15.15 -0.96 -7.58
CA GLN A 42 16.05 -0.52 -8.64
C GLN A 42 15.27 0.22 -9.71
N LYS A 43 15.86 1.31 -10.22
CA LYS A 43 15.24 2.13 -11.26
C LYS A 43 14.99 1.28 -12.51
N GLY A 44 13.74 1.13 -12.92
CA GLY A 44 13.35 0.29 -14.06
C GLY A 44 12.90 -1.13 -13.70
N MET A 45 12.82 -1.47 -12.41
CA MET A 45 12.14 -2.68 -11.96
C MET A 45 10.62 -2.51 -12.16
N GLU A 46 9.95 -3.53 -12.71
CA GLU A 46 8.49 -3.53 -12.79
C GLU A 46 7.88 -3.45 -11.38
N ALA A 47 6.83 -2.63 -11.24
CA ALA A 47 6.06 -2.57 -10.01
C ALA A 47 5.47 -3.96 -9.69
N PRO A 48 5.29 -4.31 -8.40
CA PRO A 48 4.61 -5.53 -8.01
C PRO A 48 3.27 -5.64 -8.73
N LYS A 49 2.93 -6.85 -9.18
CA LYS A 49 1.64 -7.10 -9.83
C LYS A 49 0.54 -6.85 -8.82
N ASP A 50 -0.50 -6.13 -9.26
CA ASP A 50 -1.70 -5.93 -8.46
C ASP A 50 -2.41 -7.26 -8.20
N VAL A 51 -3.02 -7.40 -7.02
CA VAL A 51 -3.70 -8.62 -6.58
C VAL A 51 -5.15 -8.27 -6.26
N HIS A 52 -6.06 -8.68 -7.12
CA HIS A 52 -7.50 -8.57 -6.87
C HIS A 52 -7.98 -9.76 -6.03
N ILE A 53 -8.52 -9.49 -4.85
CA ILE A 53 -9.16 -10.51 -3.99
C ILE A 53 -10.68 -10.31 -4.07
N ASP A 54 -11.38 -11.30 -4.60
CA ASP A 54 -12.84 -11.35 -4.57
C ASP A 54 -13.34 -11.86 -3.21
N TRP A 55 -13.92 -10.97 -2.41
CA TRP A 55 -14.49 -11.29 -1.10
C TRP A 55 -15.92 -11.84 -1.15
N THR A 56 -16.55 -11.92 -2.33
CA THR A 56 -17.95 -12.32 -2.49
C THR A 56 -18.21 -13.70 -1.90
N ALA A 57 -17.28 -14.65 -2.06
CA ALA A 57 -17.42 -16.00 -1.51
C ALA A 57 -17.57 -16.01 0.02
N ILE A 58 -16.93 -15.07 0.72
CA ILE A 58 -16.94 -14.97 2.18
C ILE A 58 -18.12 -14.12 2.65
N GLY A 59 -18.41 -13.01 1.98
CA GLY A 59 -19.46 -12.07 2.38
C GLY A 59 -20.89 -12.47 2.00
N SER A 60 -21.06 -13.37 1.02
CA SER A 60 -22.39 -13.74 0.48
C SER A 60 -23.22 -14.66 1.36
N HIS A 61 -22.62 -15.32 2.36
CA HIS A 61 -23.30 -16.30 3.22
C HIS A 61 -23.66 -15.75 4.61
N GLY A 62 -23.64 -14.42 4.80
CA GLY A 62 -24.07 -13.81 6.05
C GLY A 62 -25.58 -13.96 6.25
N ILE A 63 -26.01 -14.38 7.44
CA ILE A 63 -27.42 -14.30 7.84
C ILE A 63 -27.81 -12.81 7.90
N LEU A 64 -28.91 -12.46 7.22
CA LEU A 64 -29.50 -11.14 7.36
C LEU A 64 -30.06 -11.03 8.79
N LEU A 65 -29.68 -10.00 9.54
CA LEU A 65 -30.16 -9.78 10.92
C LEU A 65 -31.70 -9.72 11.04
N GLY A 66 -32.41 -9.43 9.96
CA GLY A 66 -33.87 -9.44 9.90
C GLY A 66 -34.50 -10.84 9.92
N ASP A 67 -33.75 -11.88 9.55
CA ASP A 67 -34.20 -13.28 9.52
C ASP A 67 -33.97 -14.00 10.86
N MET A 68 -33.44 -13.29 11.86
CA MET A 68 -33.15 -13.81 13.21
C MET A 68 -34.31 -13.62 14.20
N ALA A 69 -35.51 -13.25 13.72
CA ALA A 69 -36.71 -12.97 14.51
C ALA A 69 -37.79 -14.05 14.36
#